data_AF-A0A386KS44-F1
#
_entry.id   AF-A0A386KS44-F1
#
_cell.length_a   1.000
_cell.length_b   1.000
_cell.length_c   1.000
_cell.angle_alpha   90.00
_cell.angle_beta   90.00
_cell.angle_gamma   90.00
#
_symmetry.space_group_name_H-M   'P 1'
#
loop_
_entity.id
_entity.type
_entity.pdbx_description
1 polymer ?
#
loop_
_entity_poly.entity_id
_entity_poly.type
_entity_poly.pdbx_seq_one_letter_code
_entity_poly.pdbx_strand_id
1 'polypeptide(L)'
;MSGWRTKRLSASTGVTPVEDPAAEAAEPSAQIVDGKIGAHARSLLPVGGATSAPSVFVLSTPRPDSGTIAIHCGPEVFRQWWKAGIEYERTVIRIADEIRKAERAVERARVWIPFERRRAARALENLRSRCGKELMEAEAAYAPVRKEIAGRLSLERWMRQRRVIDEEIWGWTKAAREDGTVVVHLFRHDVPPSDLDQAATAGRPRLSLPQLREVMIELGRTNARWDKAALAATERALAGTGFAALWHKEFREDFFTGHSYATGPVTGRGNSSSGSSTGGTGGYTGGGFFF
;
A
#
# COMPACT_ATOMS: atom_id res chain seq x y z
N MET A 1 48.66 49.09 -1.15
CA MET A 1 48.06 48.91 -2.50
C MET A 1 48.18 47.45 -2.88
N SER A 2 47.17 46.66 -2.53
CA SER A 2 47.16 45.20 -2.58
C SER A 2 46.56 44.71 -3.91
N GLY A 3 47.35 43.94 -4.66
CA GLY A 3 46.91 43.30 -5.91
C GLY A 3 45.98 42.13 -5.63
N TRP A 4 44.79 42.16 -6.22
CA TRP A 4 43.83 41.06 -6.18
C TRP A 4 44.02 40.16 -7.39
N ARG A 5 44.56 38.97 -7.15
CA ARG A 5 44.55 37.81 -8.07
C ARG A 5 43.13 37.24 -8.13
N THR A 6 42.49 37.32 -9.29
CA THR A 6 41.28 36.54 -9.59
C THR A 6 41.68 35.10 -9.91
N LYS A 7 41.45 34.17 -8.98
CA LYS A 7 41.50 32.72 -9.24
C LYS A 7 40.37 32.35 -10.20
N ARG A 8 40.71 31.82 -11.39
CA ARG A 8 39.80 30.98 -12.19
C ARG A 8 39.76 29.58 -11.59
N LEU A 9 38.61 29.23 -11.04
CA LEU A 9 38.06 27.88 -10.85
C LEU A 9 36.66 28.01 -11.50
N SER A 10 36.16 27.18 -12.40
CA SER A 10 36.38 25.77 -12.64
C SER A 10 35.95 25.47 -14.07
N ALA A 11 36.75 24.72 -14.82
CA ALA A 11 36.26 23.94 -15.94
C ALA A 11 35.74 22.62 -15.34
N SER A 12 34.42 22.45 -15.23
CA SER A 12 33.83 21.12 -15.00
C SER A 12 32.95 20.77 -16.18
N THR A 13 33.54 19.95 -17.06
CA THR A 13 32.89 18.80 -17.71
C THR A 13 31.49 19.02 -18.26
N GLY A 14 31.44 19.20 -19.58
CA GLY A 14 30.25 18.87 -20.36
C GLY A 14 29.84 17.44 -20.06
N VAL A 15 28.64 17.28 -19.52
CA VAL A 15 27.98 15.99 -19.40
C VAL A 15 27.38 15.70 -20.77
N THR A 16 28.13 14.97 -21.60
CA THR A 16 27.55 14.17 -22.67
C THR A 16 26.52 13.22 -22.05
N PRO A 17 25.35 13.00 -22.68
CA PRO A 17 24.48 11.92 -22.26
C PRO A 17 25.25 10.63 -22.50
N VAL A 18 25.67 9.99 -21.41
CA VAL A 18 26.12 8.60 -21.45
C VAL A 18 24.86 7.80 -21.74
N GLU A 19 24.62 7.49 -23.01
CA GLU A 19 23.91 6.27 -23.35
C GLU A 19 24.76 5.15 -22.77
N ASP A 20 24.36 4.65 -21.61
CA ASP A 20 25.02 3.54 -20.94
C ASP A 20 24.46 2.25 -21.55
N PRO A 21 25.17 1.56 -22.46
CA PRO A 21 24.70 0.31 -23.05
C PRO A 21 24.57 -0.82 -21.99
N ALA A 22 24.99 -0.58 -20.75
CA ALA A 22 24.85 -1.50 -19.63
C ALA A 22 23.41 -1.67 -19.11
N ALA A 23 22.45 -0.84 -19.53
CA ALA A 23 21.07 -0.93 -19.08
C ALA A 23 20.26 -2.09 -19.71
N GLU A 24 20.81 -2.78 -20.71
CA GLU A 24 20.17 -3.94 -21.38
C GLU A 24 20.34 -5.27 -20.64
N ALA A 25 21.19 -5.35 -19.61
CA ALA A 25 21.46 -6.59 -18.86
C ALA A 25 21.27 -6.47 -17.34
N ALA A 26 20.46 -5.51 -16.88
CA ALA A 26 20.05 -5.56 -15.47
C ALA A 26 19.20 -6.82 -15.28
N GLU A 27 19.60 -7.73 -14.40
CA GLU A 27 18.75 -8.83 -13.98
C GLU A 27 17.84 -8.35 -12.83
N PRO A 28 16.67 -8.98 -12.64
CA PRO A 28 15.84 -8.68 -11.47
C PRO A 28 16.62 -8.92 -10.17
N SER A 29 16.76 -7.88 -9.35
CA SER A 29 17.39 -7.99 -8.02
C SER A 29 16.51 -8.73 -7.01
N ALA A 30 15.21 -8.86 -7.29
CA ALA A 30 14.28 -9.60 -6.47
C ALA A 30 14.34 -11.10 -6.80
N GLN A 31 14.23 -11.94 -5.77
CA GLN A 31 14.29 -13.39 -5.89
C GLN A 31 12.92 -13.99 -5.57
N ILE A 32 12.56 -15.04 -6.31
CA ILE A 32 11.40 -15.87 -6.02
C ILE A 32 11.77 -16.79 -4.86
N VAL A 33 10.97 -16.76 -3.79
CA VAL A 33 11.13 -17.64 -2.61
C VAL A 33 9.89 -18.50 -2.53
N ASP A 34 10.06 -19.82 -2.53
CA ASP A 34 8.97 -20.81 -2.48
C ASP A 34 7.87 -20.58 -3.55
N GLY A 35 8.30 -20.21 -4.77
CA GLY A 35 7.38 -19.90 -5.87
C GLY A 35 6.57 -18.63 -5.68
N LYS A 36 7.01 -17.71 -4.80
CA LYS A 36 6.33 -16.44 -4.51
C LYS A 36 7.24 -15.23 -4.69
N ILE A 37 6.61 -14.09 -5.01
CA ILE A 37 7.23 -12.77 -5.10
C ILE A 37 6.38 -11.75 -4.36
N GLY A 38 7.01 -10.80 -3.66
CA GLY A 38 6.31 -9.66 -3.09
C GLY A 38 6.01 -8.62 -4.17
N ALA A 39 4.84 -8.01 -4.12
CA ALA A 39 4.47 -6.93 -5.03
C ALA A 39 3.75 -5.80 -4.31
N HIS A 40 4.10 -4.55 -4.64
CA HIS A 40 3.37 -3.37 -4.16
C HIS A 40 3.33 -2.30 -5.25
N ALA A 41 2.24 -1.54 -5.30
CA ALA A 41 2.12 -0.43 -6.23
C ALA A 41 2.93 0.77 -5.72
N ARG A 42 3.70 1.39 -6.61
CA ARG A 42 4.44 2.62 -6.35
C ARG A 42 3.98 3.68 -7.33
N SER A 43 3.54 4.82 -6.80
CA SER A 43 3.25 6.01 -7.61
C SER A 43 4.54 6.61 -8.14
N LEU A 44 4.55 6.91 -9.44
CA LEU A 44 5.61 7.65 -10.11
C LEU A 44 5.27 9.15 -10.08
N LEU A 45 6.23 9.98 -10.47
CA LEU A 45 6.01 11.42 -10.50
C LEU A 45 4.86 11.78 -11.46
N PRO A 46 3.99 12.73 -11.09
CA PRO A 46 2.93 13.17 -11.98
C PRO A 46 3.53 13.77 -13.25
N VAL A 47 2.96 13.38 -14.39
CA VAL A 47 3.40 13.83 -15.71
C VAL A 47 2.36 14.80 -16.25
N GLY A 48 2.76 16.04 -16.51
CA GLY A 48 2.02 16.97 -17.39
C GLY A 48 0.54 17.22 -17.04
N GLY A 49 0.18 17.29 -15.75
CA GLY A 49 -1.21 17.60 -15.34
C GLY A 49 -2.18 16.41 -15.42
N ALA A 50 -1.69 15.17 -15.48
CA ALA A 50 -2.53 13.98 -15.38
C ALA A 50 -3.39 13.99 -14.10
N THR A 51 -4.64 13.53 -14.21
CA THR A 51 -5.62 13.46 -13.11
C THR A 51 -5.21 12.47 -12.02
N SER A 52 -4.35 11.50 -12.33
CA SER A 52 -3.71 10.60 -11.38
C SER A 52 -2.24 10.41 -11.74
N ALA A 53 -1.40 10.27 -10.72
CA ALA A 53 -0.02 9.87 -10.91
C ALA A 53 0.03 8.46 -11.55
N PRO A 54 0.88 8.23 -12.57
CA PRO A 54 1.11 6.90 -13.10
C PRO A 54 1.67 6.00 -11.99
N SER A 55 1.34 4.70 -12.01
CA SER A 55 1.83 3.75 -11.01
C SER A 55 2.38 2.48 -11.65
N VAL A 56 3.41 1.92 -11.02
CA VAL A 56 4.07 0.68 -11.42
C VAL A 56 4.11 -0.28 -10.23
N PHE A 57 3.98 -1.58 -10.47
CA PHE A 57 4.23 -2.58 -9.43
C PHE A 57 5.73 -2.82 -9.27
N VAL A 58 6.22 -2.61 -8.05
CA VAL A 58 7.58 -2.95 -7.64
C VAL A 58 7.57 -4.37 -7.10
N LEU A 59 8.42 -5.21 -7.68
CA LEU A 59 8.61 -6.61 -7.27
C LEU A 59 9.76 -6.70 -6.28
N SER A 60 9.59 -7.47 -5.21
CA SER A 60 10.56 -7.59 -4.12
C SER A 60 10.64 -9.03 -3.61
N THR A 61 11.82 -9.46 -3.16
CA THR A 61 11.97 -10.74 -2.46
C THR A 61 11.04 -10.77 -1.24
N PRO A 62 10.16 -11.78 -1.10
CA PRO A 62 9.29 -11.90 0.07
C PRO A 62 10.10 -11.92 1.36
N ARG A 63 9.68 -11.16 2.37
CA ARG A 63 10.23 -11.26 3.72
C ARG A 63 9.13 -11.66 4.69
N PRO A 64 9.41 -12.55 5.65
CA PRO A 64 8.41 -13.03 6.62
C PRO A 64 7.81 -11.87 7.44
N ASP A 65 8.62 -10.84 7.73
CA ASP A 65 8.21 -9.68 8.53
C ASP A 65 7.76 -8.49 7.68
N SER A 66 7.86 -8.57 6.35
CA SER A 66 7.32 -7.52 5.51
C SER A 66 5.81 -7.69 5.41
N GLY A 67 5.03 -6.65 5.74
CA GLY A 67 3.59 -6.61 5.45
C GLY A 67 3.26 -6.67 3.94
N THR A 68 4.25 -6.93 3.08
CA THR A 68 4.11 -7.11 1.65
C THR A 68 3.46 -8.45 1.36
N ILE A 69 2.37 -8.40 0.59
CA ILE A 69 1.68 -9.61 0.15
C ILE A 69 2.54 -10.32 -0.90
N ALA A 70 2.86 -11.58 -0.63
CA ALA A 70 3.57 -12.45 -1.54
C ALA A 70 2.57 -13.21 -2.41
N ILE A 71 2.72 -13.12 -3.73
CA ILE A 71 1.86 -13.78 -4.71
C ILE A 71 2.62 -14.88 -5.43
N HIS A 72 1.93 -15.97 -5.78
CA HIS A 72 2.52 -17.05 -6.55
C HIS A 72 2.95 -16.58 -7.94
N CYS A 73 4.16 -16.92 -8.35
CA CYS A 73 4.75 -16.55 -9.64
C CYS A 73 5.87 -17.50 -10.03
N GLY A 74 5.88 -17.94 -11.30
CA GLY A 74 6.99 -18.71 -11.87
C GLY A 74 8.09 -17.79 -12.43
N PRO A 75 9.32 -18.31 -12.66
CA PRO A 75 10.46 -17.52 -13.14
C PRO A 75 10.22 -16.77 -14.46
N GLU A 76 9.48 -17.37 -15.39
CA GLU A 76 9.15 -16.79 -16.70
C GLU A 76 8.21 -15.59 -16.54
N VAL A 77 7.14 -15.79 -15.78
CA VAL A 77 6.13 -14.76 -15.50
C VAL A 77 6.76 -13.60 -14.71
N PHE A 78 7.63 -13.91 -13.75
CA PHE A 78 8.38 -12.91 -13.00
C PHE A 78 9.25 -12.05 -13.91
N ARG A 79 10.03 -12.68 -14.81
CA ARG A 79 10.86 -11.98 -15.79
C ARG A 79 10.01 -11.10 -16.71
N GLN A 80 8.85 -11.60 -17.17
CA GLN A 80 7.93 -10.83 -18.00
C GLN A 80 7.39 -9.60 -17.26
N TRP A 81 6.90 -9.77 -16.04
CA TRP A 81 6.39 -8.66 -15.23
C TRP A 81 7.46 -7.62 -14.93
N TRP A 82 8.66 -8.07 -14.59
CA TRP A 82 9.79 -7.20 -14.30
C TRP A 82 10.20 -6.37 -15.53
N LYS A 83 10.34 -7.01 -16.71
CA LYS A 83 10.67 -6.31 -17.97
C LYS A 83 9.62 -5.25 -18.31
N ALA A 84 8.34 -5.62 -18.27
CA ALA A 84 7.24 -4.71 -18.57
C ALA A 84 7.18 -3.54 -17.57
N GLY A 85 7.42 -3.80 -16.28
CA GLY A 85 7.47 -2.76 -15.25
C GLY A 85 8.60 -1.76 -15.46
N ILE A 86 9.81 -2.23 -15.80
CA ILE A 86 10.96 -1.36 -16.08
C ILE A 86 10.77 -0.56 -17.37
N GLU A 87 10.27 -1.17 -18.43
CA GLU A 87 10.00 -0.48 -19.69
C GLU A 87 8.99 0.66 -19.50
N TYR A 88 7.91 0.39 -18.76
CA TYR A 88 6.93 1.39 -18.39
C TYR A 88 7.55 2.50 -17.53
N GLU A 89 8.30 2.15 -16.48
CA GLU A 89 8.94 3.12 -15.60
C GLU A 89 9.94 4.02 -16.36
N ARG A 90 10.80 3.43 -17.19
CA ARG A 90 11.76 4.17 -18.04
C ARG A 90 11.05 5.15 -18.95
N THR A 91 9.94 4.74 -19.56
CA THR A 91 9.13 5.59 -20.43
C THR A 91 8.55 6.77 -19.64
N VAL A 92 7.95 6.52 -18.47
CA VAL A 92 7.40 7.57 -17.61
C VAL A 92 8.48 8.55 -17.14
N ILE A 93 9.65 8.07 -16.73
CA ILE A 93 10.77 8.92 -16.30
C ILE A 93 11.27 9.79 -17.46
N ARG A 94 11.50 9.20 -18.64
CA ARG A 94 11.91 9.94 -19.85
C ARG A 94 10.92 11.04 -20.19
N ILE A 95 9.62 10.72 -20.23
CA ILE A 95 8.57 11.70 -20.52
C ILE A 95 8.57 12.83 -19.48
N ALA A 96 8.67 12.49 -18.19
CA ALA A 96 8.71 13.48 -17.12
C ALA A 96 9.93 14.41 -17.25
N ASP A 97 11.09 13.86 -17.63
CA ASP A 97 12.31 14.64 -17.85
C ASP A 97 12.22 15.54 -19.09
N GLU A 98 11.60 15.08 -20.19
CA GLU A 98 11.33 15.89 -21.38
C GLU A 98 10.44 17.09 -21.06
N ILE A 99 9.33 16.86 -20.34
CA ILE A 99 8.40 17.92 -19.93
C ILE A 99 9.11 18.91 -19.01
N ARG A 100 9.84 18.45 -17.99
CA ARG A 100 10.59 19.33 -17.08
C ARG A 100 11.64 20.15 -17.83
N LYS A 101 12.33 19.56 -18.82
CA LYS A 101 13.31 20.28 -19.65
C LYS A 101 12.63 21.39 -20.47
N ALA A 102 11.47 21.12 -21.04
CA ALA A 102 10.70 22.10 -21.80
C ALA A 102 10.14 23.21 -20.90
N GLU A 103 9.63 22.88 -19.71
CA GLU A 103 9.16 23.86 -18.72
C GLU A 103 10.29 24.83 -18.32
N ARG A 104 11.48 24.30 -18.00
CA ARG A 104 12.67 25.13 -17.75
C ARG A 104 13.06 26.01 -18.94
N ALA A 105 12.84 25.54 -20.17
CA ALA A 105 13.12 26.32 -21.37
C ALA A 105 12.10 27.47 -21.55
N VAL A 106 10.84 27.25 -21.20
CA VAL A 106 9.79 28.29 -21.16
C VAL A 106 10.10 29.33 -20.09
N GLU A 107 10.52 28.90 -18.89
CA GLU A 107 10.89 29.80 -17.79
C GLU A 107 12.09 30.69 -18.13
N ARG A 108 13.07 30.15 -18.87
CA ARG A 108 14.25 30.89 -19.33
C ARG A 108 14.02 31.73 -20.57
N ALA A 109 12.88 31.58 -21.25
CA ALA A 109 12.56 32.41 -22.41
C ALA A 109 12.46 33.88 -21.99
N ARG A 110 13.00 34.78 -22.82
CA ARG A 110 13.06 36.21 -22.49
C ARG A 110 11.65 36.76 -22.35
N VAL A 111 11.26 37.08 -21.11
CA VAL A 111 9.89 37.50 -20.76
C VAL A 111 9.46 38.77 -21.51
N TRP A 112 10.42 39.63 -21.87
CA TRP A 112 10.21 40.87 -22.61
C TRP A 112 10.04 40.71 -24.12
N ILE A 113 10.18 39.51 -24.69
CA ILE A 113 9.89 39.23 -26.10
C ILE A 113 8.61 38.37 -26.19
N PRO A 114 7.42 38.96 -26.39
CA PRO A 114 6.15 38.23 -26.35
C PRO A 114 6.07 37.05 -27.34
N PHE A 115 6.73 37.16 -28.49
CA PHE A 115 6.75 36.11 -29.51
C PHE A 115 7.53 34.86 -29.07
N GLU A 116 8.67 35.03 -28.41
CA GLU A 116 9.49 33.91 -27.91
C GLU A 116 8.74 33.14 -26.83
N ARG A 117 8.08 33.85 -25.90
CA ARG A 117 7.26 33.23 -24.86
C ARG A 117 6.09 32.45 -25.45
N ARG A 118 5.37 33.02 -26.44
CA ARG A 118 4.27 32.33 -27.13
C ARG A 118 4.76 31.09 -27.89
N ARG A 119 5.91 31.17 -28.55
CA ARG A 119 6.52 30.04 -29.27
C ARG A 119 6.93 28.93 -28.31
N ALA A 120 7.57 29.27 -27.20
CA ALA A 120 7.97 28.31 -26.17
C ALA A 120 6.75 27.64 -25.52
N ALA A 121 5.70 28.40 -25.21
CA ALA A 121 4.46 27.85 -24.67
C ALA A 121 3.76 26.89 -25.65
N ARG A 122 3.68 27.23 -26.94
CA ARG A 122 3.14 26.32 -27.98
C ARG A 122 3.99 25.07 -28.13
N ALA A 123 5.32 25.19 -28.05
CA ALA A 123 6.22 24.04 -28.11
C ALA A 123 6.01 23.10 -26.91
N LEU A 124 5.84 23.66 -25.71
CA LEU A 124 5.50 22.88 -24.51
C LEU A 124 4.15 22.18 -24.65
N GLU A 125 3.13 22.85 -25.20
CA GLU A 125 1.81 22.24 -25.40
C GLU A 125 1.83 21.10 -26.43
N ASN A 126 2.53 21.30 -27.54
CA ASN A 126 2.74 20.25 -28.54
C ASN A 126 3.50 19.06 -27.94
N LEU A 127 4.51 19.33 -27.10
CA LEU A 127 5.25 18.30 -26.37
C LEU A 127 4.32 17.52 -25.42
N ARG A 128 3.51 18.22 -24.61
CA ARG A 128 2.53 17.60 -23.72
C ARG A 128 1.56 16.69 -24.47
N SER A 129 1.05 17.15 -25.60
CA SER A 129 0.16 16.36 -26.46
C SER A 129 0.84 15.08 -26.99
N ARG A 130 2.10 15.18 -27.44
CA ARG A 130 2.88 14.03 -27.91
C ARG A 130 3.18 13.05 -26.76
N CYS A 131 3.74 13.54 -25.67
CA CYS A 131 4.05 12.77 -24.48
C CYS A 131 2.81 12.12 -23.85
N GLY A 132 1.65 12.79 -23.93
CA GLY A 132 0.38 12.23 -23.46
C GLY A 132 -0.02 10.98 -24.27
N LYS A 133 0.15 11.00 -25.59
CA LYS A 133 -0.09 9.82 -26.44
C LYS A 133 0.87 8.67 -26.11
N GLU A 134 2.15 8.99 -26.00
CA GLU A 134 3.19 8.02 -25.65
C GLU A 134 2.96 7.38 -24.27
N LEU A 135 2.53 8.19 -23.28
CA LEU A 135 2.16 7.68 -21.96
C LEU A 135 0.96 6.74 -22.03
N MET A 136 -0.08 7.08 -22.82
CA MET A 136 -1.24 6.21 -23.00
C MET A 136 -0.86 4.89 -23.68
N GLU A 137 0.02 4.92 -24.68
CA GLU A 137 0.53 3.71 -25.34
C GLU A 137 1.32 2.83 -24.38
N ALA A 138 2.22 3.43 -23.59
CA ALA A 138 2.98 2.72 -22.57
C ALA A 138 2.07 2.14 -21.47
N GLU A 139 1.05 2.89 -21.04
CA GLU A 139 0.06 2.42 -20.08
C GLU A 139 -0.77 1.25 -20.65
N ALA A 140 -1.19 1.34 -21.91
CA ALA A 140 -1.92 0.27 -22.58
C ALA A 140 -1.07 -1.01 -22.70
N ALA A 141 0.23 -0.88 -22.99
CA ALA A 141 1.17 -2.00 -23.03
C ALA A 141 1.39 -2.64 -21.64
N TYR A 142 1.46 -1.84 -20.57
CA TYR A 142 1.65 -2.33 -19.20
C TYR A 142 0.35 -2.83 -18.55
N ALA A 143 -0.82 -2.42 -19.04
CA ALA A 143 -2.11 -2.71 -18.44
C ALA A 143 -2.40 -4.20 -18.18
N PRO A 144 -2.06 -5.15 -19.08
CA PRO A 144 -2.28 -6.58 -18.83
C PRO A 144 -1.49 -7.08 -17.61
N VAL A 145 -0.21 -6.72 -17.50
CA VAL A 145 0.66 -7.09 -16.38
C VAL A 145 0.14 -6.48 -15.08
N ARG A 146 -0.24 -5.20 -15.11
CA ARG A 146 -0.84 -4.50 -13.96
C ARG A 146 -2.12 -5.20 -13.48
N LYS A 147 -3.01 -5.57 -14.40
CA LYS A 147 -4.27 -6.28 -14.07
C LYS A 147 -3.99 -7.66 -13.49
N GLU A 148 -3.03 -8.39 -14.04
CA GLU A 148 -2.66 -9.72 -13.55
C GLU A 148 -2.11 -9.67 -12.12
N ILE A 149 -1.13 -8.80 -11.86
CA ILE A 149 -0.56 -8.63 -10.52
C ILE A 149 -1.65 -8.18 -9.53
N ALA A 150 -2.48 -7.21 -9.90
CA ALA A 150 -3.58 -6.73 -9.07
C ALA A 150 -4.61 -7.84 -8.77
N GLY A 151 -4.95 -8.67 -9.76
CA GLY A 151 -5.83 -9.82 -9.60
C GLY A 151 -5.27 -10.85 -8.62
N ARG A 152 -3.99 -11.21 -8.77
CA ARG A 152 -3.31 -12.15 -7.85
C ARG A 152 -3.21 -11.60 -6.44
N LEU A 153 -2.90 -10.31 -6.28
CA LEU A 153 -2.89 -9.65 -4.97
C LEU A 153 -4.28 -9.65 -4.33
N SER A 154 -5.33 -9.40 -5.12
CA SER A 154 -6.70 -9.39 -4.63
C SER A 154 -7.16 -10.78 -4.18
N LEU A 155 -6.80 -11.82 -4.95
CA LEU A 155 -7.09 -13.20 -4.59
C LEU A 155 -6.37 -13.62 -3.31
N GLU A 156 -5.08 -13.33 -3.19
CA GLU A 156 -4.29 -13.64 -1.99
C GLU A 156 -4.83 -12.90 -0.75
N ARG A 157 -5.21 -11.62 -0.89
CA ARG A 157 -5.90 -10.88 0.19
C ARG A 157 -7.20 -11.56 0.58
N TRP A 158 -8.01 -11.97 -0.40
CA TRP A 158 -9.28 -12.64 -0.13
C TRP A 158 -9.06 -13.99 0.58
N MET A 159 -8.08 -14.79 0.16
CA MET A 159 -7.74 -16.05 0.82
C MET A 159 -7.29 -15.84 2.26
N ARG A 160 -6.46 -14.83 2.53
CA ARG A 160 -6.04 -14.48 3.90
C ARG A 160 -7.20 -14.02 4.77
N GLN A 161 -8.09 -13.18 4.23
CA GLN A 161 -9.31 -12.75 4.91
C GLN A 161 -10.19 -13.95 5.26
N ARG A 162 -10.43 -14.85 4.31
CA ARG A 162 -11.22 -16.08 4.54
C ARG A 162 -10.57 -16.97 5.57
N ARG A 163 -9.25 -17.17 5.51
CA ARG A 163 -8.53 -17.92 6.53
C ARG A 163 -8.75 -17.35 7.93
N VAL A 164 -8.62 -16.04 8.12
CA VAL A 164 -8.86 -15.41 9.44
C VAL A 164 -10.31 -15.59 9.93
N ILE A 165 -11.28 -15.60 9.00
CA ILE A 165 -12.69 -15.79 9.33
C ILE A 165 -12.97 -17.26 9.70
N ASP A 166 -12.49 -18.19 8.88
CA ASP A 166 -12.90 -19.60 8.89
C ASP A 166 -12.03 -20.46 9.82
N GLU A 167 -10.78 -20.05 10.10
CA GLU A 167 -9.86 -20.83 10.92
C GLU A 167 -10.29 -20.84 12.40
N GLU A 168 -10.41 -22.04 12.96
CA GLU A 168 -10.82 -22.28 14.35
C GLU A 168 -9.65 -22.07 15.32
N ILE A 169 -9.20 -20.82 15.43
CA ILE A 169 -8.08 -20.41 16.29
C ILE A 169 -8.50 -19.47 17.40
N TRP A 170 -9.75 -19.03 17.42
CA TRP A 170 -10.24 -18.13 18.45
C TRP A 170 -10.76 -18.87 19.66
N GLY A 171 -10.65 -18.24 20.82
CA GLY A 171 -11.16 -18.75 22.07
C GLY A 171 -11.62 -17.59 22.96
N TRP A 172 -12.37 -17.93 24.00
CA TRP A 172 -12.80 -16.97 25.00
C TRP A 172 -12.74 -17.57 26.40
N THR A 173 -12.61 -16.72 27.40
CA THR A 173 -12.68 -17.10 28.81
C THR A 173 -13.27 -15.96 29.64
N LYS A 174 -13.87 -16.29 30.78
CA LYS A 174 -14.31 -15.30 31.78
C LYS A 174 -13.21 -15.14 32.81
N ALA A 175 -12.79 -13.90 33.05
CA ALA A 175 -11.89 -13.56 34.14
C ALA A 175 -12.59 -12.57 35.06
N ALA A 176 -12.55 -12.83 36.36
CA ALA A 176 -12.93 -11.84 37.36
C ALA A 176 -11.77 -10.86 37.53
N ARG A 177 -12.07 -9.56 37.48
CA ARG A 177 -11.14 -8.52 37.90
C ARG A 177 -11.05 -8.44 39.41
N GLU A 178 -10.01 -7.78 39.89
CA GLU A 178 -9.80 -7.50 41.32
C GLU A 178 -10.96 -6.70 41.94
N ASP A 179 -11.66 -5.90 41.13
CA ASP A 179 -12.86 -5.14 41.51
C ASP A 179 -14.16 -5.98 41.54
N GLY A 180 -14.07 -7.29 41.28
CA GLY A 180 -15.21 -8.21 41.22
C GLY A 180 -15.97 -8.20 39.89
N THR A 181 -15.60 -7.36 38.93
CA THR A 181 -16.23 -7.31 37.60
C THR A 181 -15.82 -8.51 36.77
N VAL A 182 -16.78 -9.21 36.18
CA VAL A 182 -16.49 -10.31 35.23
C VAL A 182 -16.32 -9.74 33.82
N VAL A 183 -15.13 -9.94 33.25
CA VAL A 183 -14.79 -9.55 31.88
C VAL A 183 -14.64 -10.80 31.03
N VAL A 184 -15.14 -10.74 29.79
CA VAL A 184 -14.97 -11.80 28.80
C VAL A 184 -13.71 -11.47 28.01
N HIS A 185 -12.69 -12.32 28.11
CA HIS A 185 -11.46 -12.16 27.35
C HIS A 185 -11.52 -13.01 26.08
N LEU A 186 -11.21 -12.40 24.94
CA LEU A 186 -11.12 -13.04 23.63
C LEU A 186 -9.65 -13.17 23.24
N PHE A 187 -9.23 -14.38 22.89
CA PHE A 187 -7.83 -14.68 22.59
C PHE A 187 -7.69 -15.60 21.38
N ARG A 188 -6.44 -15.77 20.93
CA ARG A 188 -6.06 -16.73 19.90
C ARG A 188 -5.25 -17.86 20.50
N HIS A 189 -5.55 -19.10 20.13
CA HIS A 189 -4.86 -20.30 20.62
C HIS A 189 -3.43 -20.44 20.08
N ASP A 190 -3.13 -19.81 18.95
CA ASP A 190 -1.82 -19.86 18.29
C ASP A 190 -0.89 -18.72 18.71
N VAL A 191 -1.33 -17.85 19.61
CA VAL A 191 -0.58 -16.70 20.10
C VAL A 191 -0.52 -16.73 21.62
N PRO A 192 0.66 -16.57 22.25
CA PRO A 192 0.74 -16.44 23.70
C PRO A 192 -0.09 -15.24 24.18
N PRO A 193 -1.00 -15.43 25.15
CA PRO A 193 -1.81 -14.33 25.68
C PRO A 193 -0.93 -13.28 26.35
N SER A 194 -1.26 -12.00 26.19
CA SER A 194 -0.55 -10.91 26.86
C SER A 194 -1.10 -10.62 28.25
N ASP A 195 -2.41 -10.76 28.41
CA ASP A 195 -3.16 -10.29 29.58
C ASP A 195 -3.79 -11.46 30.39
N LEU A 196 -3.46 -12.72 30.05
CA LEU A 196 -3.99 -13.93 30.69
C LEU A 196 -2.89 -14.96 30.93
N ASP A 197 -3.06 -15.76 31.98
CA ASP A 197 -2.25 -16.96 32.18
C ASP A 197 -2.55 -18.00 31.10
N GLN A 198 -1.52 -18.66 30.58
CA GLN A 198 -1.68 -19.75 29.59
C GLN A 198 -2.55 -20.90 30.12
N ALA A 199 -2.56 -21.12 31.44
CA ALA A 199 -3.45 -22.10 32.05
C ALA A 199 -4.94 -21.72 31.91
N ALA A 200 -5.26 -20.42 31.87
CA ALA A 200 -6.64 -19.93 31.74
C ALA A 200 -7.21 -20.13 30.32
N THR A 201 -6.34 -20.24 29.32
CA THR A 201 -6.69 -20.48 27.91
C THR A 201 -6.65 -21.96 27.53
N ALA A 202 -5.95 -22.80 28.30
CA ALA A 202 -5.82 -24.23 28.06
C ALA A 202 -7.20 -24.95 28.11
N GLY A 203 -7.44 -25.83 27.13
CA GLY A 203 -8.67 -26.64 27.04
C GLY A 203 -9.95 -25.86 26.68
N ARG A 204 -9.85 -24.57 26.36
CA ARG A 204 -10.98 -23.78 25.87
C ARG A 204 -11.36 -24.18 24.43
N PRO A 205 -12.64 -24.06 24.05
CA PRO A 205 -13.07 -24.38 22.70
C PRO A 205 -12.33 -23.50 21.67
N ARG A 206 -12.07 -24.11 20.52
CA ARG A 206 -11.57 -23.45 19.33
C ARG A 206 -12.77 -23.07 18.46
N LEU A 207 -12.83 -21.79 18.11
CA LEU A 207 -13.96 -21.20 17.41
C LEU A 207 -13.46 -20.46 16.17
N SER A 208 -14.25 -20.51 15.10
CA SER A 208 -14.12 -19.57 13.98
C SER A 208 -14.60 -18.18 14.40
N LEU A 209 -14.30 -17.16 13.59
CA LEU A 209 -14.71 -15.79 13.87
C LEU A 209 -16.26 -15.63 13.96
N PRO A 210 -17.06 -16.25 13.07
CA PRO A 210 -18.52 -16.21 13.19
C PRO A 210 -19.04 -16.90 14.46
N GLN A 211 -18.47 -18.04 14.85
CA GLN A 211 -18.86 -18.73 16.09
C GLN A 211 -18.50 -17.90 17.33
N LEU A 212 -17.32 -17.27 17.34
CA LEU A 212 -16.93 -16.36 18.41
C LEU A 212 -17.91 -15.19 18.53
N ARG A 213 -18.37 -14.64 17.40
CA ARG A 213 -19.38 -13.59 17.38
C ARG A 213 -20.70 -14.03 18.02
N GLU A 214 -21.20 -15.23 17.74
CA GLU A 214 -22.42 -15.75 18.37
C GLU A 214 -22.26 -15.86 19.89
N VAL A 215 -21.13 -16.38 20.36
CA VAL A 215 -20.81 -16.41 21.79
C VAL A 215 -20.78 -14.99 22.39
N MET A 216 -20.20 -14.02 21.69
CA MET A 216 -20.17 -12.63 22.15
C MET A 216 -21.58 -12.02 22.26
N ILE A 217 -22.53 -12.43 21.41
CA ILE A 217 -23.93 -12.03 21.51
C ILE A 217 -24.56 -12.63 22.77
N GLU A 218 -24.41 -13.94 22.95
CA GLU A 218 -24.98 -14.68 24.08
C GLU A 218 -24.46 -14.16 25.44
N LEU A 219 -23.19 -13.78 25.51
CA LEU A 219 -22.54 -13.31 26.73
C LEU A 219 -22.79 -11.84 27.06
N GLY A 220 -23.40 -11.06 26.17
CA GLY A 220 -23.52 -9.61 26.32
C GLY A 220 -22.22 -8.89 25.95
N ARG A 221 -22.21 -8.30 24.74
CA ARG A 221 -21.03 -7.73 24.04
C ARG A 221 -20.24 -6.67 24.82
N THR A 222 -20.87 -6.00 25.78
CA THR A 222 -20.34 -4.81 26.46
C THR A 222 -19.12 -5.05 27.34
N ASN A 223 -18.82 -6.30 27.71
CA ASN A 223 -17.66 -6.65 28.55
C ASN A 223 -16.61 -7.52 27.83
N ALA A 224 -16.61 -7.56 26.50
CA ALA A 224 -15.63 -8.30 25.72
C ALA A 224 -14.32 -7.51 25.56
N ARG A 225 -13.19 -8.08 26.01
CA ARG A 225 -11.84 -7.54 25.85
C ARG A 225 -11.04 -8.44 24.93
N TRP A 226 -10.60 -7.87 23.81
CA TRP A 226 -9.68 -8.53 22.90
C TRP A 226 -8.26 -8.51 23.45
N ASP A 227 -7.59 -9.67 23.42
CA ASP A 227 -6.17 -9.78 23.71
C ASP A 227 -5.34 -9.01 22.65
N LYS A 228 -4.40 -8.19 23.11
CA LYS A 228 -3.63 -7.30 22.23
C LYS A 228 -2.68 -8.08 21.32
N ALA A 229 -2.09 -9.17 21.81
CA ALA A 229 -1.18 -10.00 21.03
C ALA A 229 -1.97 -10.74 19.93
N ALA A 230 -3.16 -11.25 20.26
CA ALA A 230 -4.07 -11.86 19.29
C ALA A 230 -4.46 -10.88 18.18
N LEU A 231 -4.86 -9.64 18.52
CA LEU A 231 -5.17 -8.62 17.51
C LEU A 231 -3.97 -8.29 16.63
N ALA A 232 -2.79 -8.06 17.22
CA ALA A 232 -1.58 -7.76 16.46
C ALA A 232 -1.19 -8.92 15.51
N ALA A 233 -1.40 -10.17 15.93
CA ALA A 233 -1.18 -11.33 15.07
C ALA A 233 -2.20 -11.41 13.93
N THR A 234 -3.45 -11.05 14.18
CA THR A 234 -4.49 -11.02 13.15
C THR A 234 -4.24 -9.91 12.13
N GLU A 235 -3.86 -8.73 12.57
CA GLU A 235 -3.46 -7.61 11.68
C GLU A 235 -2.29 -8.00 10.78
N ARG A 236 -1.29 -8.71 11.34
CA ARG A 236 -0.17 -9.28 10.55
C ARG A 236 -0.65 -10.30 9.52
N ALA A 237 -1.56 -11.20 9.89
CA ALA A 237 -2.13 -12.20 8.98
C ALA A 237 -2.91 -11.56 7.81
N LEU A 238 -3.58 -10.43 8.07
CA LEU A 238 -4.39 -9.72 7.07
C LEU A 238 -3.58 -8.82 6.11
N ALA A 239 -2.29 -8.59 6.38
CA ALA A 239 -1.33 -7.91 5.50
C ALA A 239 -1.88 -6.66 4.79
N GLY A 240 -2.41 -5.73 5.59
CA GLY A 240 -2.89 -4.41 5.12
C GLY A 240 -4.41 -4.25 5.07
N THR A 241 -5.20 -5.29 5.37
CA THR A 241 -6.62 -5.11 5.73
C THR A 241 -6.74 -5.02 7.24
N GLY A 242 -7.22 -3.90 7.77
CA GLY A 242 -7.49 -3.78 9.21
C GLY A 242 -8.51 -4.81 9.68
N PHE A 243 -8.31 -5.41 10.84
CA PHE A 243 -9.24 -6.39 11.41
C PHE A 243 -10.63 -5.78 11.65
N ALA A 244 -10.69 -4.51 12.08
CA ALA A 244 -11.95 -3.79 12.20
C ALA A 244 -12.68 -3.63 10.85
N ALA A 245 -11.94 -3.38 9.77
CA ALA A 245 -12.52 -3.29 8.42
C ALA A 245 -13.02 -4.65 7.93
N LEU A 246 -12.30 -5.74 8.25
CA LEU A 246 -12.75 -7.09 7.98
C LEU A 246 -14.03 -7.42 8.75
N TRP A 247 -14.06 -7.13 10.06
CA TRP A 247 -15.21 -7.35 10.94
C TRP A 247 -16.44 -6.59 10.42
N HIS A 248 -16.28 -5.32 10.08
CA HIS A 248 -17.35 -4.51 9.50
C HIS A 248 -17.85 -5.09 8.18
N LYS A 249 -16.94 -5.51 7.29
CA LYS A 249 -17.32 -6.10 6.00
C LYS A 249 -18.10 -7.40 6.16
N GLU A 250 -17.68 -8.27 7.08
CA GLU A 250 -18.27 -9.60 7.23
C GLU A 250 -19.56 -9.56 8.05
N PHE A 251 -19.60 -8.78 9.14
CA PHE A 251 -20.72 -8.78 10.09
C PHE A 251 -21.57 -7.51 10.09
N ARG A 252 -21.16 -6.45 9.38
CA ARG A 252 -21.84 -5.13 9.36
C ARG A 252 -22.00 -4.51 10.74
N GLU A 253 -21.02 -4.76 11.59
CA GLU A 253 -20.98 -4.30 12.98
C GLU A 253 -19.74 -3.44 13.23
N ASP A 254 -19.84 -2.55 14.19
CA ASP A 254 -18.66 -1.92 14.77
C ASP A 254 -17.87 -2.95 15.58
N PHE A 255 -16.56 -2.98 15.37
CA PHE A 255 -15.67 -3.96 15.96
C PHE A 255 -15.56 -3.86 17.49
N PHE A 256 -15.61 -2.65 18.04
CA PHE A 256 -15.42 -2.41 19.47
C PHE A 256 -16.73 -2.44 20.24
N THR A 257 -17.78 -1.89 19.66
CA THR A 257 -19.06 -1.69 20.34
C THR A 257 -20.08 -2.75 19.94
N GLY A 258 -19.84 -3.52 18.88
CA GLY A 258 -20.76 -4.53 18.37
C GLY A 258 -22.10 -3.94 17.91
N HIS A 259 -22.19 -2.63 17.67
CA HIS A 259 -23.42 -2.03 17.19
C HIS A 259 -23.58 -2.35 15.70
N SER A 260 -24.74 -2.88 15.34
CA SER A 260 -25.10 -3.07 13.93
C SER A 260 -25.30 -1.70 13.28
N TYR A 261 -24.66 -1.48 12.14
CA TYR A 261 -25.00 -0.31 11.33
C TYR A 261 -26.38 -0.55 10.71
N ALA A 262 -27.34 0.35 10.98
CA ALA A 262 -28.63 0.32 10.30
C ALA A 262 -28.40 0.32 8.79
N THR A 263 -28.99 -0.65 8.10
CA THR A 263 -28.92 -0.81 6.64
C THR A 263 -29.55 0.38 5.93
N GLY A 264 -28.78 1.42 5.67
CA GLY A 264 -29.10 2.40 4.64
C GLY A 264 -28.72 1.85 3.26
N PRO A 265 -29.50 2.10 2.20
CA PRO A 265 -29.19 1.62 0.87
C PRO A 265 -27.84 2.22 0.41
N VAL A 266 -26.87 1.35 0.13
CA VAL A 266 -25.69 1.74 -0.65
C VAL A 266 -26.19 1.93 -2.08
N THR A 267 -26.57 3.16 -2.42
CA THR A 267 -26.87 3.56 -3.80
C THR A 267 -25.56 3.50 -4.59
N GLY A 268 -25.30 2.33 -5.15
CA GLY A 268 -24.27 2.11 -6.15
C GLY A 268 -24.61 2.89 -7.42
N ARG A 269 -24.17 4.14 -7.50
CA ARG A 269 -23.86 4.88 -8.73
C ARG A 269 -22.97 6.07 -8.34
N GLY A 270 -21.69 5.80 -8.24
CA GLY A 270 -20.65 6.81 -8.05
C GLY A 270 -19.31 6.17 -8.34
N ASN A 271 -18.60 6.69 -9.34
CA ASN A 271 -17.35 6.16 -9.87
C ASN A 271 -16.31 5.82 -8.81
N SER A 272 -15.50 4.79 -9.07
CA SER A 272 -14.26 4.50 -8.35
C SER A 272 -13.21 5.56 -8.66
N SER A 273 -13.26 6.69 -7.96
CA SER A 273 -12.16 7.65 -7.91
C SER A 273 -11.41 7.52 -6.60
N SER A 274 -10.18 7.01 -6.70
CA SER A 274 -9.00 7.35 -5.90
C SER A 274 -9.24 8.27 -4.69
N GLY A 275 -9.34 7.68 -3.50
CA GLY A 275 -9.19 8.37 -2.22
C GLY A 275 -7.99 7.80 -1.49
N SER A 276 -6.87 8.51 -1.56
CA SER A 276 -5.68 8.25 -0.75
C SER A 276 -6.02 8.50 0.72
N SER A 277 -6.22 7.45 1.52
CA SER A 277 -6.24 7.58 2.98
C SER A 277 -4.80 7.56 3.52
N THR A 278 -4.08 8.64 3.24
CA THR A 278 -2.96 9.08 4.06
C THR A 278 -3.51 10.10 5.05
N GLY A 279 -3.62 9.71 6.32
CA GLY A 279 -4.01 10.60 7.41
C GLY A 279 -4.38 9.83 8.67
N GLY A 280 -3.38 9.51 9.49
CA GLY A 280 -3.61 8.90 10.80
C GLY A 280 -2.40 8.18 11.40
N THR A 281 -1.19 8.75 11.31
CA THR A 281 -0.08 8.36 12.19
C THR A 281 -0.17 9.12 13.51
N GLY A 282 -0.11 8.40 14.63
CA GLY A 282 0.43 8.90 15.89
C GLY A 282 -0.59 9.29 16.97
N GLY A 283 -0.55 8.56 18.10
CA GLY A 283 -1.29 8.91 19.30
C GLY A 283 -1.16 7.90 20.44
N TYR A 284 0.06 7.46 20.77
CA TYR A 284 0.32 6.97 22.12
C TYR A 284 0.46 8.17 23.06
N THR A 285 -0.54 8.37 23.92
CA THR A 285 -0.49 9.07 25.22
C THR A 285 -1.59 8.37 26.04
N GLY A 286 -1.36 7.67 27.15
CA GLY A 286 -0.56 8.08 28.30
C GLY A 286 -1.38 9.06 29.16
N GLY A 287 -1.99 8.56 30.26
CA GLY A 287 -2.83 9.30 31.22
C GLY A 287 -4.33 9.08 30.93
N GLY A 288 -5.18 8.57 31.83
CA GLY A 288 -5.30 8.88 33.25
C GLY A 288 -6.28 10.03 33.42
N PHE A 289 -7.53 9.77 33.86
CA PHE A 289 -8.31 10.53 34.86
C PHE A 289 -9.80 10.12 34.87
N PHE A 290 -10.26 9.81 36.10
CA PHE A 290 -11.59 9.90 36.71
C PHE A 290 -12.55 10.91 36.04
N PHE A 291 -13.87 10.69 35.97
CA PHE A 291 -14.84 10.21 36.97
C PHE A 291 -15.85 9.23 36.36
#